data_AF-A0A2A2WEV4-F1
#
_entry.id   AF-A0A2A2WEV4-F1
#
_cell.length_a   1.000
_cell.length_b   1.000
_cell.length_c   1.000
_cell.angle_alpha   90.00
_cell.angle_beta   90.00
_cell.angle_gamma   90.00
#
_symmetry.space_group_name_H-M   'P 1'
#
loop_
_entity.id
_entity.type
_entity.pdbx_description
1 polymer ?
#
loop_
_entity_poly.entity_id
_entity_poly.type
_entity_poly.pdbx_seq_one_letter_code
_entity_poly.pdbx_strand_id
1 'polypeptide(L)'
;MNTKHVGLNEFHSSSAYHAGRLMALFQQIQDLDSPDLNSTFSSRYFSAATDCPARVLPTVCDIAMKRLRRLPVRKHRYDLRAALIRTYGQIDRLPSVLTLKGKAEFQLGYFHQCGVVVGRYKNGRYKSSDGTIVKSLGERTIADLLFQNGVKYCYEEPLNVPIKLSDPNGEKKQVEPDFTIERFGFRLLIEYTGLLDDVRYHKNWRWKLKRLTRGLGGKEFRDLVAETGDTYPVSLTKFTLLDVTPDELQSQVQVDQLLEKIQTWISWIDSKNPQ
;
A
#
# COMPACT_ATOMS: atom_id res chain seq x y z
N MET A 1 4.57 14.73 -27.94
CA MET A 1 5.01 13.60 -27.09
C MET A 1 4.46 13.82 -25.69
N ASN A 2 3.53 12.98 -25.25
CA ASN A 2 2.97 13.07 -23.89
C ASN A 2 4.02 12.52 -22.93
N THR A 3 4.86 13.38 -22.34
CA THR A 3 5.83 12.96 -21.32
C THR A 3 5.06 12.51 -20.09
N LYS A 4 4.90 11.19 -19.95
CA LYS A 4 4.38 10.50 -18.76
C LYS A 4 5.08 11.12 -17.55
N HIS A 5 4.36 11.87 -16.72
CA HIS A 5 4.94 12.45 -15.51
C HIS A 5 5.42 11.28 -14.65
N VAL A 6 6.74 11.08 -14.55
CA VAL A 6 7.30 9.98 -13.76
C VAL A 6 7.19 10.41 -12.31
N GLY A 7 6.16 9.92 -11.61
CA GLY A 7 5.95 10.18 -10.19
C GLY A 7 6.86 9.32 -9.30
N LEU A 8 6.53 9.29 -8.00
CA LEU A 8 7.21 8.42 -7.04
C LEU A 8 7.21 6.95 -7.52
N ASN A 9 8.42 6.41 -7.77
CA ASN A 9 8.63 5.00 -8.01
C ASN A 9 9.05 4.31 -6.71
N GLU A 10 8.14 3.56 -6.08
CA GLU A 10 8.44 2.90 -4.79
C GLU A 10 9.39 1.71 -4.90
N PHE A 11 9.55 1.15 -6.11
CA PHE A 11 10.37 -0.04 -6.40
C PHE A 11 11.56 0.28 -7.31
N HIS A 12 12.05 1.52 -7.26
CA HIS A 12 13.23 1.92 -8.04
C HIS A 12 14.45 1.04 -7.67
N SER A 13 15.27 0.63 -8.63
CA SER A 13 16.38 -0.30 -8.33
C SER A 13 17.56 0.35 -7.60
N SER A 14 17.70 1.68 -7.67
CA SER A 14 18.80 2.41 -7.03
C SER A 14 18.59 2.64 -5.54
N SER A 15 19.53 2.17 -4.71
CA SER A 15 19.61 2.53 -3.28
C SER A 15 19.85 4.02 -3.04
N ALA A 16 20.49 4.73 -3.98
CA ALA A 16 20.67 6.18 -3.87
C ALA A 16 19.33 6.92 -3.97
N TYR A 17 18.45 6.47 -4.88
CA TYR A 17 17.09 6.99 -4.99
C TYR A 17 16.29 6.79 -3.70
N HIS A 18 16.35 5.60 -3.11
CA HIS A 18 15.66 5.34 -1.83
C HIS A 18 16.30 6.08 -0.65
N ALA A 19 17.61 6.30 -0.64
CA ALA A 19 18.26 7.17 0.34
C ALA A 19 17.72 8.62 0.26
N GLY A 20 17.45 9.11 -0.95
CA GLY A 20 16.76 10.40 -1.16
C GLY A 20 15.35 10.40 -0.59
N ARG A 21 14.58 9.33 -0.82
CA ARG A 21 13.23 9.16 -0.24
C ARG A 21 13.25 9.16 1.29
N LEU A 22 14.22 8.47 1.91
CA LEU A 22 14.39 8.49 3.37
C LEU A 22 14.60 9.91 3.89
N MET A 23 15.47 10.68 3.24
CA MET A 23 15.72 12.07 3.61
C MET A 23 14.44 12.92 3.55
N ALA A 24 13.62 12.74 2.51
CA ALA A 24 12.33 13.43 2.39
C ALA A 24 11.33 13.00 3.49
N LEU A 25 11.27 11.70 3.83
CA LEU A 25 10.41 11.20 4.91
C LEU A 25 10.84 11.74 6.28
N PHE A 26 12.15 11.85 6.54
CA PHE A 26 12.66 12.47 7.76
C PHE A 26 12.31 13.95 7.83
N GLN A 27 12.39 14.67 6.71
CA GLN A 27 11.96 16.06 6.62
C GLN A 27 10.47 16.20 6.95
N GLN A 28 9.61 15.36 6.35
CA GLN A 28 8.17 15.37 6.65
C GLN A 28 7.86 15.10 8.12
N ILE A 29 8.60 14.18 8.77
CA ILE A 29 8.46 13.94 10.21
C ILE A 29 8.80 15.20 11.00
N GLN A 30 9.85 15.92 10.63
CA GLN A 30 10.22 17.17 11.28
C GLN A 30 9.15 18.24 11.08
N ASP A 31 8.65 18.42 9.86
CA ASP A 31 7.66 19.43 9.52
C ASP A 31 6.35 19.23 10.30
N LEU A 32 5.94 17.97 10.49
CA LEU A 32 4.74 17.63 11.27
C LEU A 32 4.94 17.73 12.79
N ASP A 33 6.17 17.58 13.29
CA ASP A 33 6.50 17.68 14.71
C ASP A 33 6.73 19.14 15.14
N SER A 34 7.30 19.96 14.25
CA SER A 34 7.71 21.34 14.55
C SER A 34 7.79 22.17 13.26
N PRO A 35 6.67 22.73 12.76
CA PRO A 35 6.62 23.44 11.48
C PRO A 35 7.45 24.74 11.45
N ASP A 36 7.65 25.40 12.59
CA ASP A 36 8.26 26.74 12.67
C ASP A 36 9.75 26.71 13.06
N LEU A 37 10.50 25.71 12.62
CA LEU A 37 11.92 25.60 12.95
C LEU A 37 12.80 26.48 12.06
N ASN A 38 13.71 27.23 12.69
CA ASN A 38 14.74 28.02 12.00
C ASN A 38 15.74 27.18 11.18
N SER A 39 15.72 25.86 11.33
CA SER A 39 16.61 24.98 10.57
C SER A 39 16.03 23.58 10.44
N THR A 40 16.05 23.10 9.21
CA THR A 40 15.47 21.83 8.81
C THR A 40 16.54 20.77 8.59
N PHE A 41 16.13 19.50 8.51
CA PHE A 41 17.05 18.44 8.10
C PHE A 41 17.61 18.73 6.71
N SER A 42 16.77 19.15 5.77
CA SER A 42 17.21 19.50 4.43
C SER A 42 18.18 20.69 4.43
N SER A 43 17.98 21.71 5.27
CA SER A 43 18.92 22.84 5.35
C SER A 43 20.29 22.45 5.91
N ARG A 44 20.36 21.47 6.83
CA ARG A 44 21.62 21.07 7.50
C ARG A 44 22.34 19.90 6.84
N TYR A 45 21.59 18.91 6.39
CA TYR A 45 22.13 17.60 6.06
C TYR A 45 22.00 17.24 4.58
N PHE A 46 21.20 17.95 3.78
CA PHE A 46 20.90 17.51 2.41
C PHE A 46 22.14 17.36 1.53
N SER A 47 23.02 18.36 1.52
CA SER A 47 24.25 18.32 0.73
C SER A 47 25.15 17.16 1.17
N ALA A 48 25.41 17.06 2.49
CA ALA A 48 26.24 16.00 3.05
C ALA A 48 25.63 14.59 2.87
N ALA A 49 24.31 14.45 2.94
CA ALA A 49 23.61 13.19 2.72
C ALA A 49 23.60 12.79 1.23
N THR A 50 23.54 13.76 0.32
CA THR A 50 23.68 13.53 -1.12
C THR A 50 25.10 13.09 -1.47
N ASP A 51 26.11 13.54 -0.72
CA ASP A 51 27.49 13.11 -0.93
C ASP A 51 27.78 11.74 -0.27
N CYS A 52 27.40 11.57 0.99
CA CYS A 52 27.74 10.41 1.83
C CYS A 52 26.54 9.88 2.64
N PRO A 53 25.55 9.22 2.00
CA PRO A 53 24.32 8.79 2.66
C PRO A 53 24.53 7.93 3.91
N ALA A 54 25.40 6.92 3.85
CA ALA A 54 25.63 6.00 4.96
C ALA A 54 26.20 6.68 6.21
N ARG A 55 26.89 7.81 6.05
CA ARG A 55 27.44 8.59 7.18
C ARG A 55 26.39 9.49 7.82
N VAL A 56 25.48 10.04 7.03
CA VAL A 56 24.59 11.12 7.47
C VAL A 56 23.20 10.61 7.86
N LEU A 57 22.62 9.71 7.05
CA LEU A 57 21.25 9.26 7.24
C LEU A 57 20.97 8.54 8.57
N PRO A 58 21.89 7.73 9.14
CA PRO A 58 21.65 7.13 10.46
C PRO A 58 21.44 8.18 11.55
N THR A 59 22.25 9.25 11.56
CA THR A 59 22.11 10.35 12.52
C THR A 59 20.79 11.10 12.35
N VAL A 60 20.39 11.37 11.10
CA VAL A 60 19.09 12.04 10.83
C VAL A 60 17.93 11.13 11.24
N CYS A 61 18.04 9.82 10.98
CA CYS A 61 17.05 8.81 11.36
C CYS A 61 16.80 8.80 12.87
N ASP A 62 17.85 8.79 13.70
CA ASP A 62 17.70 8.79 15.16
C ASP A 62 16.92 10.01 15.67
N ILE A 63 17.18 11.19 15.08
CA ILE A 63 16.46 12.41 15.44
C ILE A 63 15.01 12.32 14.93
N ALA A 64 14.80 11.88 13.70
CA ALA A 64 13.47 11.71 13.12
C ALA A 64 12.62 10.72 13.92
N MET A 65 13.16 9.57 14.36
CA MET A 65 12.42 8.58 15.14
C MET A 65 12.00 9.09 16.52
N LYS A 66 12.79 9.97 17.15
CA LYS A 66 12.38 10.66 18.38
C LYS A 66 11.19 11.59 18.11
N ARG A 67 11.22 12.35 17.01
CA ARG A 67 10.13 13.24 16.59
C ARG A 67 8.86 12.48 16.20
N LEU A 68 9.00 11.40 15.43
CA LEU A 68 7.91 10.53 14.99
C LEU A 68 7.05 10.06 16.18
N ARG A 69 7.68 9.68 17.30
CA ARG A 69 6.97 9.26 18.52
C ARG A 69 6.14 10.37 19.17
N ARG A 70 6.50 11.64 18.95
CA ARG A 70 5.84 12.82 19.54
C ARG A 70 4.78 13.44 18.65
N LEU A 71 4.64 13.01 17.39
CA LEU A 71 3.63 13.58 16.49
C LEU A 71 2.24 13.47 17.12
N PRO A 72 1.42 14.54 17.08
CA PRO A 72 0.12 14.56 17.76
C PRO A 72 -0.88 13.59 17.12
N VAL A 73 -0.86 13.47 15.79
CA VAL A 73 -1.82 12.66 15.03
C VAL A 73 -1.33 11.21 14.89
N ARG A 74 -2.06 10.26 15.50
CA ARG A 74 -1.73 8.81 15.45
C ARG A 74 -1.63 8.26 14.03
N LYS A 75 -2.54 8.68 13.14
CA LYS A 75 -2.53 8.27 11.73
C LYS A 75 -1.22 8.65 11.02
N HIS A 76 -0.74 9.88 11.20
CA HIS A 76 0.53 10.32 10.60
C HIS A 76 1.71 9.47 11.08
N ARG A 77 1.73 9.10 12.38
CA ARG A 77 2.78 8.21 12.91
C ARG A 77 2.79 6.86 12.20
N TYR A 78 1.61 6.28 11.99
CA TYR A 78 1.47 4.99 11.32
C TYR A 78 1.88 5.09 9.85
N ASP A 79 1.32 6.05 9.10
CA ASP A 79 1.58 6.22 7.68
C ASP A 79 3.08 6.45 7.39
N LEU A 80 3.73 7.32 8.19
CA LEU A 80 5.17 7.60 8.06
C LEU A 80 6.02 6.39 8.47
N ARG A 81 5.63 5.64 9.51
CA ARG A 81 6.35 4.42 9.90
C ARG A 81 6.27 3.37 8.80
N ALA A 82 5.10 3.15 8.22
CA ALA A 82 4.92 2.22 7.11
C ALA A 82 5.72 2.64 5.87
N ALA A 83 5.73 3.94 5.54
CA ALA A 83 6.53 4.47 4.43
C ALA A 83 8.04 4.30 4.67
N LEU A 84 8.51 4.52 5.90
CA LEU A 84 9.90 4.27 6.28
C LEU A 84 10.27 2.80 6.14
N ILE A 85 9.44 1.88 6.66
CA ILE A 85 9.67 0.43 6.54
C ILE A 85 9.76 0.01 5.07
N ARG A 86 8.80 0.43 4.23
CA ARG A 86 8.83 0.15 2.80
C ARG A 86 10.10 0.70 2.14
N THR A 87 10.48 1.93 2.44
CA THR A 87 11.67 2.55 1.82
C THR A 87 12.97 1.87 2.27
N TYR A 88 13.10 1.52 3.55
CA TYR A 88 14.24 0.75 4.04
C TYR A 88 14.29 -0.66 3.45
N GLY A 89 13.15 -1.31 3.25
CA GLY A 89 13.05 -2.62 2.62
C GLY A 89 13.56 -2.66 1.17
N GLN A 90 13.67 -1.50 0.51
CA GLN A 90 14.23 -1.37 -0.85
C GLN A 90 15.74 -1.06 -0.87
N ILE A 91 16.40 -0.96 0.29
CA ILE A 91 17.82 -0.63 0.41
C ILE A 91 18.57 -1.85 0.93
N ASP A 92 19.34 -2.50 0.06
CA ASP A 92 20.28 -3.55 0.49
C ASP A 92 21.38 -2.95 1.38
N ARG A 93 22.06 -1.89 0.90
CA ARG A 93 23.08 -1.16 1.65
C ARG A 93 23.00 0.33 1.35
N LEU A 94 23.17 1.16 2.39
CA LEU A 94 23.33 2.59 2.19
C LEU A 94 24.68 2.87 1.53
N PRO A 95 24.72 3.62 0.41
CA PRO A 95 25.98 3.99 -0.24
C PRO A 95 26.84 4.85 0.68
N SER A 96 28.13 4.53 0.78
CA SER A 96 29.10 5.31 1.57
C SER A 96 29.40 6.67 0.94
N VAL A 97 29.58 6.68 -0.39
CA VAL A 97 29.81 7.88 -1.22
C VAL A 97 29.05 7.70 -2.54
N LEU A 98 28.37 8.76 -3.01
CA LEU A 98 27.63 8.74 -4.28
C LEU A 98 28.46 9.31 -5.44
N THR A 99 28.41 8.62 -6.58
CA THR A 99 28.85 9.16 -7.89
C THR A 99 27.90 10.25 -8.36
N LEU A 100 28.27 11.04 -9.38
CA LEU A 100 27.39 12.08 -9.93
C LEU A 100 26.00 11.53 -10.32
N LYS A 101 25.96 10.34 -10.94
CA LYS A 101 24.70 9.63 -11.25
C LYS A 101 23.92 9.30 -9.98
N GLY A 102 24.59 8.75 -8.96
CA GLY A 102 23.96 8.46 -7.67
C GLY A 102 23.41 9.71 -6.98
N LYS A 103 24.11 10.85 -7.06
CA LYS A 103 23.62 12.13 -6.55
C LYS A 103 22.34 12.58 -7.27
N ALA A 104 22.29 12.44 -8.59
CA ALA A 104 21.08 12.73 -9.36
C ALA A 104 19.92 11.81 -8.97
N GLU A 105 20.17 10.51 -8.78
CA GLU A 105 19.15 9.55 -8.32
C GLU A 105 18.65 9.87 -6.91
N PHE A 106 19.54 10.23 -5.99
CA PHE A 106 19.17 10.70 -4.64
C PHE A 106 18.27 11.93 -4.69
N GLN A 107 18.66 12.96 -5.45
CA GLN A 107 17.86 14.17 -5.60
C GLN A 107 16.49 13.86 -6.21
N LEU A 108 16.45 12.99 -7.23
CA LEU A 108 15.21 12.56 -7.87
C LEU A 108 14.27 11.87 -6.87
N GLY A 109 14.78 10.92 -6.09
CA GLY A 109 14.01 10.21 -5.07
C GLY A 109 13.51 11.13 -3.96
N TYR A 110 14.32 12.09 -3.52
CA TYR A 110 13.91 13.10 -2.56
C TYR A 110 12.74 13.94 -3.08
N PHE A 111 12.86 14.53 -4.26
CA PHE A 111 11.82 15.40 -4.81
C PHE A 111 10.55 14.63 -5.20
N HIS A 112 10.69 13.42 -5.72
CA HIS A 112 9.54 12.54 -5.97
C HIS A 112 8.77 12.23 -4.67
N GLN A 113 9.48 12.01 -3.57
CA GLN A 113 8.86 11.76 -2.27
C GLN A 113 8.27 13.02 -1.63
N CYS A 114 8.88 14.20 -1.83
CA CYS A 114 8.29 15.48 -1.40
C CYS A 114 6.93 15.77 -2.07
N GLY A 115 6.72 15.29 -3.30
CA GLY A 115 5.42 15.32 -3.97
C GLY A 115 4.33 14.51 -3.27
N VAL A 116 4.70 13.64 -2.32
CA VAL A 116 3.80 12.81 -1.52
C VAL A 116 3.89 13.24 -0.06
N VAL A 117 2.99 14.15 0.37
CA VAL A 117 2.98 14.69 1.74
C VAL A 117 1.99 13.95 2.63
N VAL A 118 2.48 13.35 3.71
CA VAL A 118 1.62 12.73 4.74
C VAL A 118 0.82 13.84 5.46
N GLY A 119 -0.51 13.73 5.46
CA GLY A 119 -1.40 14.65 6.18
C GLY A 119 -1.89 15.90 5.43
N ARG A 120 -1.38 16.20 4.23
CA ARG A 120 -1.95 17.28 3.38
C ARG A 120 -3.24 16.88 2.66
N TYR A 121 -3.54 15.59 2.64
CA TYR A 121 -4.80 15.12 2.12
C TYR A 121 -5.86 15.19 3.22
N LYS A 122 -6.48 16.37 3.37
CA LYS A 122 -7.77 16.50 4.06
C LYS A 122 -8.83 15.49 3.53
N ASN A 123 -8.58 14.83 2.38
CA ASN A 123 -9.37 13.74 1.81
C ASN A 123 -8.59 12.50 1.32
N GLY A 124 -7.36 12.22 1.78
CA GLY A 124 -6.59 10.97 1.53
C GLY A 124 -6.64 10.29 0.14
N ARG A 125 -6.78 11.00 -0.98
CA ARG A 125 -7.09 10.38 -2.29
C ARG A 125 -5.86 10.24 -3.19
N TYR A 126 -5.63 9.04 -3.73
CA TYR A 126 -4.53 8.70 -4.63
C TYR A 126 -5.10 8.29 -5.99
N LYS A 127 -4.59 8.88 -7.07
CA LYS A 127 -5.00 8.52 -8.43
C LYS A 127 -4.11 7.39 -8.95
N SER A 128 -4.70 6.27 -9.31
CA SER A 128 -4.04 5.16 -10.02
C SER A 128 -3.88 5.46 -11.52
N SER A 129 -3.20 4.57 -12.22
CA SER A 129 -2.82 4.67 -13.63
C SER A 129 -4.01 4.61 -14.59
N ASP A 130 -5.09 3.93 -14.19
CA ASP A 130 -6.38 3.91 -14.89
C ASP A 130 -7.27 5.12 -14.55
N GLY A 131 -6.81 5.96 -13.61
CA GLY A 131 -7.51 7.15 -13.16
C GLY A 131 -8.44 6.94 -11.96
N THR A 132 -8.60 5.71 -11.46
CA THR A 132 -9.35 5.42 -10.23
C THR A 132 -8.76 6.20 -9.04
N ILE A 133 -9.64 6.68 -8.16
CA ILE A 133 -9.23 7.49 -7.01
C ILE A 133 -9.46 6.69 -5.73
N VAL A 134 -8.38 6.28 -5.08
CA VAL A 134 -8.37 5.37 -3.92
C VAL A 134 -7.91 6.06 -2.63
N LYS A 135 -8.09 5.42 -1.46
CA LYS A 135 -7.90 6.03 -0.12
C LYS A 135 -6.51 5.84 0.47
N SER A 136 -5.68 4.98 -0.11
CA SER A 136 -4.31 4.74 0.35
C SER A 136 -3.31 4.44 -0.77
N LEU A 137 -2.01 4.58 -0.48
CA LEU A 137 -0.93 4.17 -1.40
C LEU A 137 -0.94 2.66 -1.67
N GLY A 138 -1.30 1.85 -0.66
CA GLY A 138 -1.42 0.40 -0.83
C GLY A 138 -2.55 0.02 -1.79
N GLU A 139 -3.73 0.62 -1.60
CA GLU A 139 -4.83 0.50 -2.57
C GLU A 139 -4.43 0.99 -3.96
N ARG A 140 -3.65 2.07 -4.06
CA ARG A 140 -3.18 2.54 -5.38
C ARG A 140 -2.27 1.50 -6.03
N THR A 141 -1.39 0.87 -5.25
CA THR A 141 -0.51 -0.18 -5.73
C THR A 141 -1.31 -1.37 -6.25
N ILE A 142 -2.37 -1.77 -5.55
CA ILE A 142 -3.31 -2.82 -5.99
C ILE A 142 -4.04 -2.41 -7.27
N ALA A 143 -4.60 -1.20 -7.33
CA ALA A 143 -5.27 -0.66 -8.50
C ALA A 143 -4.35 -0.63 -9.74
N ASP A 144 -3.12 -0.14 -9.55
CA ASP A 144 -2.08 -0.11 -10.58
C ASP A 144 -1.70 -1.52 -11.05
N LEU A 145 -1.53 -2.47 -10.12
CA LEU A 145 -1.26 -3.88 -10.42
C LEU A 145 -2.38 -4.50 -11.28
N LEU A 146 -3.64 -4.31 -10.88
CA LEU A 146 -4.79 -4.87 -11.60
C LEU A 146 -4.90 -4.29 -13.02
N PHE A 147 -4.79 -2.96 -13.15
CA PHE A 147 -4.87 -2.28 -14.43
C PHE A 147 -3.74 -2.68 -15.39
N GLN A 148 -2.49 -2.72 -14.90
CA GLN A 148 -1.34 -3.08 -15.73
C GLN A 148 -1.42 -4.52 -16.26
N ASN A 149 -2.14 -5.39 -15.57
CA ASN A 149 -2.35 -6.79 -15.95
C ASN A 149 -3.72 -7.03 -16.62
N GLY A 150 -4.43 -5.97 -17.02
CA GLY A 150 -5.70 -6.08 -17.72
C GLY A 150 -6.84 -6.70 -16.89
N VAL A 151 -6.69 -6.76 -15.56
CA VAL A 151 -7.71 -7.28 -14.66
C VAL A 151 -8.71 -6.17 -14.37
N LYS A 152 -9.93 -6.32 -14.91
CA LYS A 152 -11.03 -5.39 -14.61
C LYS A 152 -11.49 -5.56 -13.16
N TYR A 153 -11.72 -4.43 -12.50
CA TYR A 153 -12.16 -4.40 -11.12
C TYR A 153 -13.13 -3.23 -10.87
N CYS A 154 -13.88 -3.32 -9.77
CA CYS A 154 -14.67 -2.24 -9.21
C CYS A 154 -14.06 -1.82 -7.86
N TYR A 155 -14.03 -0.52 -7.58
CA TYR A 155 -13.49 0.05 -6.35
C TYR A 155 -14.61 0.56 -5.44
N GLU A 156 -14.62 0.11 -4.18
CA GLU A 156 -15.64 0.47 -3.16
C GLU A 156 -17.09 0.34 -3.63
N GLU A 157 -17.36 -0.62 -4.52
CA GLU A 157 -18.71 -0.86 -5.00
C GLU A 157 -19.50 -1.69 -3.97
N PRO A 158 -20.66 -1.21 -3.51
CA PRO A 158 -21.50 -1.97 -2.60
C PRO A 158 -21.96 -3.29 -3.22
N LEU A 159 -21.81 -4.39 -2.48
CA LEU A 159 -22.39 -5.67 -2.89
C LEU A 159 -23.91 -5.57 -2.82
N ASN A 160 -24.59 -5.81 -3.95
CA ASN A 160 -26.03 -5.98 -4.01
C ASN A 160 -26.47 -7.32 -3.38
N VAL A 161 -26.39 -7.37 -2.06
CA VAL A 161 -26.77 -8.52 -1.23
C VAL A 161 -27.67 -8.03 -0.08
N PRO A 162 -28.61 -8.85 0.42
CA PRO A 162 -29.52 -8.43 1.48
C PRO A 162 -28.76 -7.91 2.71
N ILE A 163 -29.21 -6.80 3.30
CA ILE A 163 -28.62 -6.23 4.53
C ILE A 163 -29.22 -6.97 5.73
N LYS A 164 -28.49 -7.98 6.26
CA LYS A 164 -28.96 -8.80 7.40
C LYS A 164 -28.21 -8.53 8.72
N LEU A 165 -27.16 -7.71 8.73
CA LEU A 165 -26.41 -7.36 9.95
C LEU A 165 -26.18 -5.84 10.01
N SER A 166 -26.37 -5.26 11.18
CA SER A 166 -25.91 -3.90 11.49
C SER A 166 -24.39 -3.86 11.61
N ASP A 167 -23.78 -2.75 11.20
CA ASP A 167 -22.36 -2.43 11.40
C ASP A 167 -22.04 -2.28 12.90
N PRO A 168 -20.76 -2.13 13.31
CA PRO A 168 -20.40 -1.96 14.71
C PRO A 168 -20.99 -0.72 15.42
N ASN A 169 -21.58 0.22 14.67
CA ASN A 169 -22.29 1.39 15.20
C ASN A 169 -23.81 1.20 15.25
N GLY A 170 -24.32 0.03 14.85
CA GLY A 170 -25.75 -0.29 14.83
C GLY A 170 -26.45 0.04 13.52
N GLU A 171 -25.75 0.57 12.52
CA GLU A 171 -26.35 1.00 11.25
C GLU A 171 -26.44 -0.15 10.24
N LYS A 172 -27.57 -0.27 9.54
CA LYS A 172 -27.73 -1.23 8.45
C LYS A 172 -27.02 -0.71 7.20
N LYS A 173 -25.83 -1.25 6.90
CA LYS A 173 -25.03 -0.89 5.73
C LYS A 173 -24.79 -2.07 4.79
N GLN A 174 -24.67 -1.77 3.51
CA GLN A 174 -24.15 -2.71 2.53
C GLN A 174 -22.66 -2.96 2.78
N VAL A 175 -22.18 -4.11 2.31
CA VAL A 175 -20.75 -4.41 2.36
C VAL A 175 -20.10 -3.81 1.13
N GLU A 176 -19.09 -3.00 1.33
CA GLU A 176 -18.35 -2.30 0.26
C GLU A 176 -16.90 -2.78 0.28
N PRO A 177 -16.53 -3.83 -0.48
CA PRO A 177 -15.16 -4.28 -0.58
C PRO A 177 -14.24 -3.23 -1.20
N ASP A 178 -12.97 -3.20 -0.82
CA ASP A 178 -12.04 -2.21 -1.38
C ASP A 178 -11.91 -2.42 -2.89
N PHE A 179 -11.70 -3.67 -3.31
CA PHE A 179 -11.78 -4.07 -4.72
C PHE A 179 -12.66 -5.29 -4.91
N THR A 180 -13.40 -5.32 -6.01
CA THR A 180 -14.15 -6.49 -6.47
C THR A 180 -13.74 -6.84 -7.89
N ILE A 181 -13.36 -8.10 -8.11
CA ILE A 181 -13.15 -8.68 -9.44
C ILE A 181 -14.29 -9.67 -9.68
N GLU A 182 -15.06 -9.46 -10.74
CA GLU A 182 -16.17 -10.34 -11.11
C GLU A 182 -15.83 -11.17 -12.34
N ARG A 183 -16.13 -12.47 -12.29
CA ARG A 183 -15.93 -13.41 -13.40
C ARG A 183 -16.97 -14.52 -13.36
N PHE A 184 -17.77 -14.65 -14.41
CA PHE A 184 -18.87 -15.63 -14.53
C PHE A 184 -19.82 -15.70 -13.31
N GLY A 185 -20.12 -14.55 -12.69
CA GLY A 185 -20.98 -14.46 -11.50
C GLY A 185 -20.30 -14.83 -10.17
N PHE A 186 -19.02 -15.22 -10.20
CA PHE A 186 -18.15 -15.35 -9.03
C PHE A 186 -17.41 -14.03 -8.78
N ARG A 187 -17.13 -13.73 -7.50
CA ARG A 187 -16.49 -12.48 -7.09
C ARG A 187 -15.30 -12.75 -6.17
N LEU A 188 -14.15 -12.20 -6.54
CA LEU A 188 -12.99 -12.07 -5.67
C LEU A 188 -13.05 -10.69 -5.02
N LEU A 189 -13.13 -10.67 -3.69
CA LEU A 189 -13.22 -9.47 -2.87
C LEU A 189 -11.85 -9.25 -2.24
N ILE A 190 -11.20 -8.13 -2.57
CA ILE A 190 -9.88 -7.77 -2.03
C ILE A 190 -10.06 -6.69 -0.99
N GLU A 191 -9.39 -6.87 0.15
CA GLU A 191 -9.43 -5.97 1.29
C GLU A 191 -8.00 -5.59 1.67
N TYR A 192 -7.69 -4.29 1.66
CA TYR A 192 -6.38 -3.80 2.03
C TYR A 192 -6.36 -3.37 3.49
N THR A 193 -5.72 -4.17 4.33
CA THR A 193 -5.76 -4.02 5.79
C THR A 193 -4.68 -3.10 6.37
N GLY A 194 -4.26 -2.10 5.59
CA GLY A 194 -3.18 -1.19 5.97
C GLY A 194 -3.46 -0.20 7.09
N LEU A 195 -4.50 -0.40 7.91
CA LEU A 195 -4.85 0.44 9.06
C LEU A 195 -5.26 -0.38 10.30
N LEU A 196 -4.94 -1.69 10.33
CA LEU A 196 -5.43 -2.58 11.38
C LEU A 196 -5.08 -2.12 12.81
N ASP A 197 -4.00 -1.37 13.05
CA ASP A 197 -3.64 -0.86 14.38
C ASP A 197 -4.63 0.19 14.99
N ASP A 198 -5.69 0.60 14.28
CA ASP A 198 -6.82 1.34 14.88
C ASP A 198 -7.88 0.35 15.41
N VAL A 199 -8.14 0.41 16.72
CA VAL A 199 -9.15 -0.42 17.42
C VAL A 199 -10.53 -0.35 16.74
N ARG A 200 -10.91 0.78 16.15
CA ARG A 200 -12.18 0.92 15.41
C ARG A 200 -12.11 0.20 14.06
N TYR A 201 -10.99 0.28 13.36
CA TYR A 201 -10.79 -0.41 12.09
C TYR A 201 -10.81 -1.93 12.28
N HIS A 202 -10.19 -2.44 13.36
CA HIS A 202 -10.29 -3.86 13.74
C HIS A 202 -11.75 -4.32 13.95
N LYS A 203 -12.60 -3.50 14.58
CA LYS A 203 -14.02 -3.85 14.78
C LYS A 203 -14.78 -3.90 13.45
N ASN A 204 -14.57 -2.90 12.59
CA ASN A 204 -15.20 -2.85 11.27
C ASN A 204 -14.74 -4.01 10.36
N TRP A 205 -13.45 -4.30 10.35
CA TRP A 205 -12.87 -5.42 9.61
C TRP A 205 -13.46 -6.76 10.06
N ARG A 206 -13.46 -7.05 11.38
CA ARG A 206 -14.01 -8.31 11.90
C ARG A 206 -15.49 -8.47 11.58
N TRP A 207 -16.25 -7.37 11.57
CA TRP A 207 -17.64 -7.37 11.12
C TRP A 207 -17.75 -7.72 9.63
N LYS A 208 -16.96 -7.06 8.78
CA LYS A 208 -16.95 -7.27 7.32
C LYS A 208 -16.56 -8.70 6.97
N LEU A 209 -15.50 -9.21 7.59
CA LEU A 209 -15.05 -10.60 7.49
C LEU A 209 -16.16 -11.58 7.86
N LYS A 210 -16.80 -11.40 9.03
CA LYS A 210 -17.92 -12.25 9.49
C LYS A 210 -19.10 -12.18 8.53
N ARG A 211 -19.36 -11.01 7.94
CA ARG A 211 -20.44 -10.80 6.97
C ARG A 211 -20.18 -11.50 5.65
N LEU A 212 -18.97 -11.35 5.10
CA LEU A 212 -18.55 -11.96 3.85
C LEU A 212 -18.47 -13.48 3.95
N THR A 213 -17.91 -14.00 5.05
CA THR A 213 -17.78 -15.45 5.26
C THR A 213 -19.11 -16.11 5.66
N ARG A 214 -19.64 -15.76 6.85
CA ARG A 214 -20.84 -16.42 7.39
C ARG A 214 -22.15 -15.93 6.78
N GLY A 215 -22.23 -14.65 6.44
CA GLY A 215 -23.45 -14.02 5.94
C GLY A 215 -23.74 -14.28 4.47
N LEU A 216 -22.69 -14.42 3.66
CA LEU A 216 -22.76 -14.63 2.21
C LEU A 216 -22.22 -15.99 1.74
N GLY A 217 -21.70 -16.81 2.66
CA GLY A 217 -21.12 -18.11 2.34
C GLY A 217 -19.77 -18.02 1.62
N GLY A 218 -19.06 -16.90 1.76
CA GLY A 218 -17.73 -16.73 1.20
C GLY A 218 -16.66 -17.51 1.96
N LYS A 219 -15.55 -17.81 1.29
CA LYS A 219 -14.36 -18.42 1.90
C LYS A 219 -13.14 -17.53 1.67
N GLU A 220 -12.18 -17.59 2.58
CA GLU A 220 -10.90 -16.93 2.37
C GLU A 220 -10.10 -17.67 1.31
N PHE A 221 -9.33 -16.95 0.50
CA PHE A 221 -8.54 -17.51 -0.60
C PHE A 221 -7.61 -18.63 -0.10
N ARG A 222 -6.99 -18.44 1.06
CA ARG A 222 -6.11 -19.45 1.70
C ARG A 222 -6.82 -20.77 2.02
N ASP A 223 -8.13 -20.74 2.28
CA ASP A 223 -8.92 -21.94 2.60
C ASP A 223 -9.34 -22.70 1.32
N LEU A 224 -9.07 -22.13 0.15
CA LEU A 224 -9.38 -22.72 -1.15
C LEU A 224 -8.17 -23.39 -1.81
N VAL A 225 -6.95 -23.02 -1.40
CA VAL A 225 -5.70 -23.59 -1.91
C VAL A 225 -5.54 -25.02 -1.38
N ALA A 226 -5.32 -26.00 -2.26
CA ALA A 226 -5.04 -27.38 -1.87
C ALA A 226 -3.62 -27.50 -1.28
N GLU A 227 -3.44 -28.36 -0.27
CA GLU A 227 -2.17 -28.49 0.46
C GLU A 227 -1.01 -29.06 -0.39
N THR A 228 -1.28 -29.68 -1.55
CA THR A 228 -0.26 -30.32 -2.38
C THR A 228 -0.59 -30.30 -3.87
N GLY A 229 0.25 -29.64 -4.69
CA GLY A 229 0.45 -29.91 -6.13
C GLY A 229 -0.73 -29.74 -7.10
N ASP A 230 -1.94 -29.58 -6.60
CA ASP A 230 -3.16 -29.49 -7.41
C ASP A 230 -3.37 -28.06 -7.91
N THR A 231 -3.61 -27.93 -9.22
CA THR A 231 -3.90 -26.66 -9.90
C THR A 231 -5.33 -26.16 -9.69
N TYR A 232 -6.11 -26.82 -8.82
CA TYR A 232 -7.56 -26.60 -8.65
C TYR A 232 -7.93 -26.35 -7.19
N PRO A 233 -8.99 -25.56 -6.92
CA PRO A 233 -9.38 -25.24 -5.56
C PRO A 233 -10.16 -26.38 -4.91
N VAL A 234 -10.06 -26.51 -3.58
CA VAL A 234 -10.81 -27.51 -2.79
C VAL A 234 -12.33 -27.33 -2.94
N SER A 235 -12.78 -26.10 -3.15
CA SER A 235 -14.17 -25.77 -3.48
C SER A 235 -14.25 -24.40 -4.16
N LEU A 236 -15.33 -24.13 -4.88
CA LEU A 236 -15.63 -22.78 -5.36
C LEU A 236 -16.81 -22.17 -4.60
N THR A 237 -16.65 -20.93 -4.19
CA THR A 237 -17.71 -20.15 -3.54
C THR A 237 -17.99 -18.90 -4.34
N LYS A 238 -19.26 -18.47 -4.37
CA LYS A 238 -19.69 -17.27 -5.09
C LYS A 238 -18.89 -16.02 -4.70
N PHE A 239 -18.45 -15.96 -3.44
CA PHE A 239 -17.55 -14.94 -2.92
C PHE A 239 -16.26 -15.60 -2.43
N THR A 240 -15.12 -15.09 -2.88
CA THR A 240 -13.80 -15.43 -2.35
C THR A 240 -13.20 -14.17 -1.75
N LEU A 241 -12.61 -14.26 -0.55
CA LEU A 241 -12.00 -13.13 0.14
C LEU A 241 -10.47 -13.22 0.07
N LEU A 242 -9.82 -12.13 -0.33
CA LEU A 242 -8.37 -11.98 -0.33
C LEU A 242 -7.99 -10.77 0.54
N ASP A 243 -7.47 -11.03 1.73
CA ASP A 243 -6.88 -10.01 2.58
C ASP A 243 -5.47 -9.69 2.08
N VAL A 244 -5.15 -8.41 1.95
CA VAL A 244 -3.84 -7.91 1.52
C VAL A 244 -3.31 -6.98 2.59
N THR A 245 -2.20 -7.39 3.19
CA THR A 245 -1.53 -6.62 4.24
C THR A 245 -0.48 -5.66 3.66
N PRO A 246 -0.06 -4.61 4.39
CA PRO A 246 1.06 -3.78 3.99
C PRO A 246 2.34 -4.56 3.71
N ASP A 247 2.55 -5.66 4.43
CA ASP A 247 3.73 -6.52 4.31
C ASP A 247 3.77 -7.23 2.95
N GLU A 248 2.62 -7.48 2.33
CA GLU A 248 2.51 -8.07 0.99
C GLU A 248 2.73 -7.07 -0.15
N LEU A 249 2.93 -5.79 0.15
CA LEU A 249 3.15 -4.73 -0.85
C LEU A 249 4.50 -4.02 -0.66
N GLN A 250 5.44 -4.60 0.08
CA GLN A 250 6.71 -3.93 0.39
C GLN A 250 7.77 -4.06 -0.70
N SER A 251 7.64 -5.02 -1.62
CA SER A 251 8.60 -5.30 -2.69
C SER A 251 7.90 -5.80 -3.96
N GLN A 252 8.57 -5.69 -5.11
CA GLN A 252 8.04 -6.19 -6.39
C GLN A 252 7.74 -7.69 -6.33
N VAL A 253 8.59 -8.49 -5.68
CA VAL A 253 8.37 -9.94 -5.51
C VAL A 253 7.04 -10.22 -4.79
N GLN A 254 6.70 -9.45 -3.77
CA GLN A 254 5.44 -9.65 -3.03
C GLN A 254 4.23 -9.16 -3.82
N VAL A 255 4.39 -8.07 -4.58
CA VAL A 255 3.37 -7.60 -5.53
C VAL A 255 3.12 -8.65 -6.63
N ASP A 256 4.17 -9.31 -7.12
CA ASP A 256 4.07 -10.39 -8.11
C ASP A 256 3.40 -11.64 -7.50
N GLN A 257 3.69 -11.98 -6.23
CA GLN A 257 2.98 -13.03 -5.50
C GLN A 257 1.49 -12.72 -5.32
N LEU A 258 1.13 -11.45 -5.07
CA LEU A 258 -0.26 -11.03 -5.02
C LEU A 258 -0.95 -11.21 -6.38
N LEU A 259 -0.27 -10.84 -7.47
CA LEU A 259 -0.76 -11.06 -8.82
C LEU A 259 -0.96 -12.56 -9.11
N GLU A 260 -0.03 -13.41 -8.70
CA GLU A 260 -0.12 -14.87 -8.84
C GLU A 260 -1.37 -15.43 -8.13
N LYS A 261 -1.67 -14.98 -6.90
CA LYS A 261 -2.91 -15.36 -6.19
C LYS A 261 -4.16 -14.98 -6.99
N ILE A 262 -4.19 -13.76 -7.54
CA ILE A 262 -5.32 -13.25 -8.33
C ILE A 262 -5.49 -14.05 -9.63
N GLN A 263 -4.40 -14.32 -10.35
CA GLN A 263 -4.42 -15.10 -11.59
C GLN A 263 -4.79 -16.57 -11.35
N THR A 264 -4.34 -17.13 -10.22
CA THR A 264 -4.74 -18.47 -9.78
C THR A 264 -6.26 -18.54 -9.59
N TRP A 265 -6.84 -17.56 -8.87
CA TRP A 265 -8.29 -17.49 -8.71
C TRP A 265 -9.03 -17.37 -10.05
N ILE A 266 -8.55 -16.50 -10.95
CA ILE A 266 -9.12 -16.33 -12.29
C ILE A 266 -9.12 -17.66 -13.05
N SER A 267 -7.99 -18.36 -13.04
CA SER A 267 -7.81 -19.65 -13.72
C SER A 267 -8.73 -20.74 -13.18
N TRP A 268 -8.94 -20.77 -11.84
CA TRP A 268 -9.91 -21.67 -11.22
C TRP A 268 -11.32 -21.46 -11.76
N ILE A 269 -11.76 -20.20 -11.87
CA ILE A 269 -13.09 -19.84 -12.36
C ILE A 269 -13.25 -20.14 -13.85
N ASP A 270 -12.24 -19.83 -14.66
CA ASP A 270 -12.22 -20.13 -16.10
C ASP A 270 -12.30 -21.63 -16.37
N SER A 271 -11.57 -22.46 -15.60
CA SER A 271 -11.55 -23.91 -15.77
C SER A 271 -12.91 -24.61 -15.57
N LYS A 272 -13.85 -23.95 -14.89
CA LYS A 272 -15.20 -24.49 -14.60
C LYS A 272 -16.28 -24.01 -15.56
N ASN A 273 -15.99 -22.99 -16.37
CA ASN A 273 -16.86 -22.50 -17.43
C ASN A 273 -16.04 -22.36 -18.73
N PRO A 274 -15.57 -23.49 -19.31
CA PRO A 274 -15.03 -23.45 -20.67
C PRO A 274 -16.16 -22.98 -21.60
N GLN A 275 -15.87 -21.96 -22.40
CA GLN A 275 -16.77 -21.50 -23.47
C GLN A 275 -17.20 -22.65 -24.38
#